data_AF-A0A8T4ZP16-F1
#
_entry.id   AF-A0A8T4ZP16-F1
#
_cell.length_a   1.000
_cell.length_b   1.000
_cell.length_c   1.000
_cell.angle_alpha   90.00
_cell.angle_beta   90.00
_cell.angle_gamma   90.00
#
_symmetry.space_group_name_H-M   'P 1'
#
loop_
_entity.id
_entity.type
_entity.pdbx_description
1 polymer ?
#
loop_
_entity_poly.entity_id
_entity_poly.type
_entity_poly.pdbx_seq_one_letter_code
_entity_poly.pdbx_strand_id
1 'polypeptide(L)'
;MYERFYDWANDIGAKIVNSTGEHGTELIKKIIFDIRGEQLPGKFLEKLMTRLAEYRTDRDLNLADIEIDPEIFGKTLWGNSFHYTKSAIIAGLLNAIASKPQIKRSGK
;
A
#
# COMPACT_ATOMS: atom_id res chain seq x y z
N MET A 1 10.38 1.59 -14.71
CA MET A 1 10.51 2.65 -13.68
C MET A 1 9.34 2.62 -12.71
N TYR A 2 8.09 2.76 -13.15
CA TYR A 2 6.94 2.76 -12.22
C TYR A 2 6.52 1.36 -11.74
N GLU A 3 6.90 0.32 -12.47
CA GLU A 3 6.71 -1.09 -12.11
C GLU A 3 7.25 -1.41 -10.71
N ARG A 4 8.44 -0.91 -10.35
CA ARG A 4 8.98 -1.10 -9.00
C ARG A 4 8.06 -0.58 -7.89
N PHE A 5 7.34 0.53 -8.14
CA PHE A 5 6.40 1.09 -7.16
C PHE A 5 5.11 0.28 -7.09
N TYR A 6 4.70 -0.31 -8.21
CA TYR A 6 3.63 -1.29 -8.23
C TYR A 6 4.02 -2.53 -7.44
N ASP A 7 5.18 -3.11 -7.71
CA ASP A 7 5.69 -4.32 -7.04
C ASP A 7 5.83 -4.08 -5.54
N TRP A 8 6.47 -2.98 -5.14
CA TRP A 8 6.60 -2.57 -3.74
C TRP A 8 5.23 -2.44 -3.06
N ALA A 9 4.27 -1.76 -3.69
CA ALA A 9 2.95 -1.56 -3.12
C ALA A 9 2.16 -2.88 -3.03
N ASN A 10 2.32 -3.75 -4.03
CA ASN A 10 1.73 -5.09 -4.03
C ASN A 10 2.31 -5.95 -2.91
N ASP A 11 3.63 -5.96 -2.74
CA ASP A 11 4.31 -6.76 -1.71
C ASP A 11 3.92 -6.32 -0.30
N ILE A 12 3.90 -5.01 -0.04
CA ILE A 12 3.44 -4.48 1.25
C ILE A 12 1.97 -4.81 1.47
N GLY A 13 1.13 -4.56 0.46
CA GLY A 13 -0.29 -4.86 0.55
C GLY A 13 -0.54 -6.33 0.85
N ALA A 14 0.19 -7.24 0.18
CA ALA A 14 0.06 -8.67 0.36
C ALA A 14 0.51 -9.10 1.75
N LYS A 15 1.64 -8.58 2.24
CA LYS A 15 2.09 -8.80 3.63
C LYS A 15 0.99 -8.41 4.63
N ILE A 16 0.43 -7.21 4.50
CA ILE A 16 -0.61 -6.72 5.41
C ILE A 16 -1.89 -7.56 5.34
N VAL A 17 -2.38 -7.86 4.14
CA VAL A 17 -3.58 -8.68 3.94
C VAL A 17 -3.37 -10.11 4.45
N ASN A 18 -2.21 -10.72 4.22
CA ASN A 18 -1.92 -12.09 4.65
C ASN A 18 -1.74 -12.20 6.17
N SER A 19 -1.16 -11.19 6.82
CA SER A 19 -0.95 -11.21 8.27
C SER A 19 -2.25 -11.03 9.07
N THR A 20 -3.28 -10.41 8.49
CA THR A 20 -4.41 -9.85 9.27
C THR A 20 -5.77 -10.12 8.64
N GLY A 21 -5.79 -10.78 7.48
CA GLY A 21 -6.99 -11.20 6.78
C GLY A 21 -7.88 -10.04 6.36
N GLU A 22 -9.09 -9.99 6.93
CA GLU A 22 -10.10 -8.96 6.60
C GLU A 22 -9.73 -7.58 7.13
N HIS A 23 -9.11 -7.50 8.32
CA HIS A 23 -8.66 -6.23 8.89
C HIS A 23 -7.65 -5.53 7.97
N GLY A 24 -6.65 -6.29 7.47
CA GLY A 24 -5.68 -5.80 6.50
C GLY A 24 -6.29 -5.43 5.15
N THR A 25 -7.39 -6.06 4.78
CA THR A 25 -8.11 -5.68 3.56
C THR A 25 -8.74 -4.30 3.71
N GLU A 26 -9.44 -4.04 4.81
CA GLU A 26 -10.06 -2.73 5.10
C GLU A 26 -9.03 -1.62 5.28
N LEU A 27 -7.91 -1.96 5.90
CA LEU A 27 -6.72 -1.14 6.03
C LEU A 27 -6.21 -0.66 4.66
N ILE A 28 -5.94 -1.58 3.72
CA ILE A 28 -5.43 -1.21 2.40
C ILE A 28 -6.46 -0.37 1.64
N LYS A 29 -7.76 -0.66 1.77
CA LYS A 29 -8.82 0.17 1.20
C LYS A 29 -8.80 1.60 1.76
N LYS A 30 -8.59 1.77 3.06
CA LYS A 30 -8.47 3.08 3.70
C LYS A 30 -7.25 3.84 3.18
N ILE A 31 -6.09 3.18 3.04
CA ILE A 31 -4.89 3.78 2.42
C ILE A 31 -5.22 4.27 1.00
N ILE A 32 -5.79 3.41 0.16
CA ILE A 32 -6.15 3.77 -1.22
C ILE A 32 -7.11 4.97 -1.24
N PHE A 33 -8.14 4.96 -0.39
CA PHE A 33 -9.11 6.04 -0.30
C PHE A 33 -8.47 7.38 0.06
N ASP A 34 -7.53 7.37 1.01
CA ASP A 34 -6.85 8.57 1.48
C ASP A 34 -5.89 9.15 0.45
N ILE A 35 -5.19 8.31 -0.33
CA ILE A 35 -4.17 8.77 -1.29
C ILE A 35 -4.75 9.04 -2.69
N ARG A 36 -5.87 8.41 -3.08
CA ARG A 36 -6.46 8.59 -4.44
C ARG A 36 -6.92 10.01 -4.72
N GLY A 37 -7.30 10.77 -3.69
CA GLY A 37 -7.75 12.16 -3.83
C GLY A 37 -6.60 13.16 -3.94
N GLU A 38 -5.38 12.76 -3.60
CA GLU A 38 -4.28 13.71 -3.43
C GLU A 38 -3.72 14.18 -4.77
N GLN A 39 -3.68 15.49 -4.95
CA GLN A 39 -3.11 16.13 -6.15
C GLN A 39 -1.69 16.64 -5.91
N LEU A 40 -1.30 16.80 -4.65
CA LEU A 40 0.02 17.27 -4.28
C LEU A 40 0.89 16.09 -3.84
N PRO A 41 2.09 15.93 -4.42
CA PRO A 41 2.98 14.81 -4.07
C PRO A 41 3.34 14.76 -2.59
N GLY A 42 3.52 15.93 -1.95
CA GLY A 42 3.79 16.01 -0.51
C GLY A 42 2.65 15.44 0.34
N LYS A 43 1.39 15.83 0.04
CA LYS A 43 0.21 15.31 0.76
C LYS A 43 -0.04 13.83 0.49
N PHE A 44 0.22 13.39 -0.74
CA PHE A 44 0.17 11.97 -1.10
C PHE A 44 1.12 11.15 -0.22
N LEU A 45 2.38 11.59 -0.13
CA LEU A 45 3.38 10.93 0.72
C LEU A 45 3.00 10.97 2.19
N GLU A 46 2.62 12.14 2.70
CA GLU A 46 2.25 12.32 4.10
C GLU A 46 1.14 11.34 4.51
N LYS A 47 0.09 11.22 3.70
CA LYS A 47 -1.01 10.29 3.98
C LYS A 47 -0.60 8.83 3.87
N LEU A 48 0.16 8.47 2.83
CA LEU A 48 0.66 7.11 2.64
C LEU A 48 1.51 6.68 3.84
N MET A 49 2.44 7.53 4.26
CA MET A 49 3.35 7.31 5.37
C MET A 49 2.63 7.24 6.71
N THR A 50 1.75 8.21 6.97
CA THR A 50 0.97 8.27 8.22
C THR A 50 0.16 7.00 8.40
N ARG A 51 -0.52 6.54 7.35
CA ARG A 51 -1.30 5.30 7.43
C ARG A 51 -0.41 4.09 7.63
N LEU A 52 0.63 3.90 6.83
CA LEU A 52 1.55 2.77 7.00
C LEU A 52 2.20 2.75 8.40
N ALA A 53 2.53 3.92 8.95
CA ALA A 53 3.09 4.06 10.29
C ALA A 53 2.07 3.73 11.40
N GLU A 54 0.83 4.25 11.30
CA GLU A 54 -0.27 3.89 12.21
C GLU A 54 -0.41 2.37 12.30
N TYR A 55 -0.29 1.65 11.17
CA TYR A 55 -0.37 0.20 11.14
C TYR A 55 0.84 -0.53 11.70
N ARG A 56 2.06 0.03 11.58
CA ARG A 56 3.23 -0.53 12.27
C ARG A 56 3.14 -0.41 13.78
N THR A 57 2.46 0.63 14.28
CA THR A 57 2.29 0.88 15.71
C THR A 57 1.12 0.14 16.33
N ASP A 58 0.19 -0.36 15.52
CA ASP A 58 -0.94 -1.15 15.99
C ASP A 58 -0.44 -2.52 16.46
N ARG A 59 -0.51 -2.78 17.76
CA ARG A 59 0.25 -3.82 18.48
C ARG A 59 -0.06 -5.26 18.06
N ASP A 60 -1.13 -5.48 17.31
CA ASP A 60 -1.52 -6.79 16.79
C ASP A 60 -0.81 -7.18 15.50
N LEU A 61 -0.11 -6.24 14.86
CA LEU A 61 0.51 -6.43 13.55
C LEU A 61 2.03 -6.28 13.71
N ASN A 62 2.73 -7.39 13.95
CA ASN A 62 4.21 -7.45 13.95
C ASN A 62 4.77 -7.22 12.52
N LEU A 63 4.47 -6.07 11.91
CA LEU A 63 4.91 -5.62 10.59
C LEU A 63 6.29 -4.96 10.69
N ALA A 64 7.23 -5.63 11.35
CA ALA A 64 8.58 -5.13 11.61
C ALA A 64 9.35 -4.79 10.31
N ASP A 65 8.98 -5.41 9.19
CA ASP A 65 9.74 -5.38 7.92
C ASP A 65 9.04 -4.63 6.77
N ILE A 66 8.23 -3.60 7.06
CA ILE A 66 7.77 -2.66 6.02
C ILE A 66 8.89 -1.63 5.80
N GLU A 67 9.84 -1.98 4.94
CA GLU A 67 10.78 -1.02 4.38
C GLU A 67 10.12 -0.23 3.26
N ILE A 68 10.17 1.09 3.41
CA ILE A 68 9.60 2.02 2.44
C ILE A 68 10.70 2.32 1.45
N ASP A 69 10.44 2.06 0.17
CA ASP A 69 11.40 2.29 -0.90
C ASP A 69 11.85 3.77 -0.86
N PRO A 70 13.13 4.07 -0.57
CA PRO A 70 13.63 5.43 -0.47
C PRO A 70 13.44 6.23 -1.76
N GLU A 71 13.36 5.55 -2.91
CA GLU A 71 13.18 6.20 -4.20
C GLU A 71 11.74 6.70 -4.42
N ILE A 72 10.78 6.31 -3.57
CA ILE A 72 9.46 6.95 -3.48
C ILE A 72 9.62 8.44 -3.14
N PHE A 73 10.63 8.81 -2.35
CA PHE A 73 10.93 10.19 -1.97
C PHE A 73 11.82 10.93 -2.99
N GLY A 74 12.20 10.28 -4.08
CA GLY A 74 13.08 10.83 -5.11
C GLY A 74 12.39 11.79 -6.09
N LYS A 75 13.11 12.17 -7.15
CA LYS A 75 12.63 13.08 -8.21
C LYS A 75 11.38 12.59 -8.98
N THR A 76 10.92 11.37 -8.73
CA THR A 76 9.76 10.71 -9.34
C THR A 76 8.41 11.34 -8.98
N LEU A 77 8.38 12.23 -7.99
CA LEU A 77 7.18 12.90 -7.48
C LEU A 77 6.94 14.30 -8.05
N TRP A 78 7.33 14.56 -9.30
CA TRP A 78 7.14 15.87 -9.93
C TRP A 78 6.40 15.73 -11.26
N GLY A 79 5.45 16.65 -11.53
CA GLY A 79 4.70 16.69 -12.80
C GLY A 79 3.96 15.38 -13.12
N ASN A 80 4.01 14.95 -14.39
CA ASN A 80 3.33 13.72 -14.83
C ASN A 80 3.84 12.45 -14.14
N SER A 81 5.10 12.42 -13.72
CA SER A 81 5.70 11.27 -13.03
C SER A 81 5.02 10.97 -11.68
N PHE A 82 4.49 12.01 -11.01
CA PHE A 82 3.68 11.83 -9.81
C PHE A 82 2.43 11.00 -10.09
N HIS A 83 1.69 11.34 -11.17
CA HIS A 83 0.46 10.63 -11.51
C HIS A 83 0.73 9.16 -11.86
N TYR A 84 1.81 8.87 -12.59
CA TYR A 84 2.19 7.49 -12.88
C TYR A 84 2.62 6.71 -11.62
N THR A 85 3.40 7.32 -10.75
CA THR A 85 3.82 6.73 -9.47
C THR A 85 2.61 6.44 -8.58
N LYS A 86 1.70 7.41 -8.45
CA LYS A 86 0.45 7.25 -7.69
C LYS A 86 -0.41 6.13 -8.26
N SER A 87 -0.60 6.08 -9.58
CA SER A 87 -1.37 5.02 -10.24
C SER A 87 -0.74 3.65 -10.01
N ALA A 88 0.59 3.53 -10.11
CA ALA A 88 1.31 2.28 -9.86
C ALA A 88 1.12 1.80 -8.42
N ILE A 89 1.27 2.70 -7.42
CA ILE A 89 1.06 2.36 -6.01
C ILE A 89 -0.39 1.92 -5.76
N ILE A 90 -1.38 2.66 -6.26
CA ILE A 90 -2.79 2.31 -6.11
C ILE A 90 -3.09 0.95 -6.75
N ALA A 91 -2.56 0.71 -7.96
CA ALA A 91 -2.75 -0.56 -8.66
C ALA A 91 -2.10 -1.74 -7.91
N GLY A 92 -0.91 -1.56 -7.33
CA GLY A 92 -0.25 -2.59 -6.52
C GLY A 92 -1.05 -2.93 -5.26
N LEU A 93 -1.51 -1.90 -4.53
CA LEU A 93 -2.37 -2.10 -3.36
C LEU A 93 -3.70 -2.80 -3.70
N LEU A 94 -4.33 -2.44 -4.83
CA LEU A 94 -5.53 -3.10 -5.31
C LEU A 94 -5.26 -4.56 -5.68
N ASN A 95 -4.13 -4.83 -6.33
CA ASN A 95 -3.75 -6.18 -6.70
C ASN A 95 -3.54 -7.07 -5.47
N ALA A 96 -2.93 -6.53 -4.42
CA ALA A 96 -2.77 -7.24 -3.15
C ALA A 96 -4.11 -7.63 -2.51
N ILE A 97 -5.11 -6.75 -2.56
CA ILE A 97 -6.47 -7.06 -2.09
C ILE A 97 -7.12 -8.14 -2.96
N ALA A 98 -7.00 -8.02 -4.29
CA ALA A 98 -7.64 -8.93 -5.25
C ALA A 98 -7.01 -10.33 -5.24
N SER A 99 -5.70 -10.42 -5.01
CA SER A 99 -4.92 -11.65 -5.01
C SER A 99 -4.98 -12.41 -3.68
N LYS A 100 -5.84 -11.99 -2.75
CA LYS A 100 -6.04 -12.64 -1.46
C LYS A 100 -6.26 -14.14 -1.70
N PRO A 101 -5.41 -15.04 -1.17
CA PRO A 101 -5.67 -16.46 -1.27
C PRO A 101 -7.03 -16.70 -0.63
N GLN A 102 -7.97 -17.22 -1.43
CA GLN A 102 -9.19 -17.81 -0.93
C GLN A 102 -8.73 -18.91 0.02
N ILE A 103 -8.68 -18.62 1.32
CA ILE A 103 -8.62 -19.67 2.34
C ILE A 103 -9.84 -20.51 2.02
N LYS A 104 -9.64 -21.64 1.33
CA LYS A 104 -10.68 -22.63 1.10
C LYS A 104 -11.21 -22.92 2.49
N ARG A 105 -12.39 -22.41 2.81
CA ARG A 105 -13.17 -22.92 3.94
C ARG A 105 -13.31 -24.39 3.61
N SER A 106 -12.53 -25.24 4.28
CA SER A 106 -12.72 -26.69 4.23
C SER A 106 -14.12 -26.93 4.76
N GLY A 107 -15.06 -27.05 3.83
CA GLY A 107 -16.42 -27.39 4.13
C GLY A 107 -16.47 -28.85 4.52
N LYS A 108 -16.86 -29.07 5.78
CA LYS A 108 -17.29 -30.32 6.42
C LYS A 108 -16.21 -31.32 6.80
#